data_AF-A0AB35UQS1-F1
#
_entry.id   AF-A0AB35UQS1-F1
#
_cell.length_a   1.000
_cell.length_b   1.000
_cell.length_c   1.000
_cell.angle_alpha   90.00
_cell.angle_beta   90.00
_cell.angle_gamma   90.00
#
_symmetry.space_group_name_H-M   'P 1'
#
loop_
_entity.id
_entity.type
_entity.pdbx_description
1 polymer ?
#
loop_
_entity_poly.entity_id
_entity_poly.type
_entity_poly.pdbx_seq_one_letter_code
_entity_poly.pdbx_strand_id
1 'polypeptide(L)'
;MKRKVGYALCGLIAVLLSLFLIYDNFIAFKPVIIFQRFRVNIEEDYNFEAANLIMAYDEQRPVPAAFAENEINYLEWSNDIFDDLYYNYMAPTDVKLSAAINQGKVTFTYQGYVTTKQGEKLDYFKEATFDFIKVPEMKNFDKVYD
;
A
#
# COMPACT_ATOMS: atom_id res chain seq x y z
N MET A 1 39.71 5.81 37.49
CA MET A 1 39.81 5.30 36.09
C MET A 1 38.78 4.21 35.76
N LYS A 2 38.67 3.11 36.54
CA LYS A 2 37.79 1.96 36.22
C LYS A 2 36.31 2.29 35.95
N ARG A 3 35.70 3.21 36.71
CA ARG A 3 34.30 3.63 36.50
C ARG A 3 34.08 4.37 35.17
N LYS A 4 34.99 5.29 34.79
CA LYS A 4 34.89 6.03 33.50
C LYS A 4 35.06 5.11 32.29
N VAL A 5 35.92 4.09 32.40
CA VAL A 5 36.08 3.05 31.38
C VAL A 5 34.83 2.18 31.28
N GLY A 6 34.20 1.82 32.41
CA GLY A 6 32.93 1.09 32.42
C GLY A 6 31.79 1.86 31.74
N TYR A 7 31.63 3.16 32.02
CA TYR A 7 30.63 3.99 31.36
C TYR A 7 30.89 4.15 29.86
N ALA A 8 32.15 4.29 29.45
CA ALA A 8 32.52 4.34 28.03
C ALA A 8 32.20 3.01 27.31
N LEU A 9 32.40 1.87 27.97
CA LEU A 9 32.06 0.55 27.42
C LEU A 9 30.55 0.36 27.28
N CYS A 10 29.76 0.75 28.29
CA CYS A 10 28.30 0.72 28.22
C CYS A 10 27.77 1.63 27.12
N GLY A 11 28.34 2.84 26.96
CA GLY A 11 27.99 3.76 25.87
C GLY A 11 28.31 3.16 24.50
N LEU A 12 29.47 2.52 24.34
CA LEU A 12 29.85 1.85 23.09
C LEU A 12 28.88 0.70 22.74
N ILE A 13 28.51 -0.11 23.72
CA ILE A 13 27.54 -1.21 23.53
C ILE A 13 26.18 -0.65 23.11
N ALA A 14 25.70 0.42 23.76
CA ALA A 14 24.44 1.05 23.39
C ALA A 14 24.47 1.58 21.95
N VAL A 15 25.55 2.24 21.54
CA VAL A 15 25.73 2.74 20.15
C VAL A 15 25.77 1.58 19.16
N LEU A 16 26.48 0.50 19.45
CA LEU A 16 26.54 -0.68 18.57
C LEU A 16 25.17 -1.36 18.43
N LEU A 17 24.40 -1.47 19.52
CA LEU A 17 23.02 -1.98 19.48
C LEU A 17 22.11 -1.06 18.66
N SER A 18 22.24 0.26 18.81
CA SER A 18 21.49 1.22 17.99
C SER A 18 21.83 1.11 16.51
N LEU A 19 23.13 1.00 16.17
CA LEU A 19 23.57 0.82 14.78
C LEU A 19 23.10 -0.51 14.19
N PHE A 20 23.09 -1.59 14.98
CA PHE A 20 22.56 -2.88 14.57
C PHE A 20 21.05 -2.80 14.30
N LEU A 21 20.28 -2.18 15.19
CA LEU A 21 18.85 -1.96 15.01
C LEU A 21 18.55 -1.09 13.78
N ILE A 22 19.35 -0.04 13.52
CA ILE A 22 19.22 0.80 12.33
C ILE A 22 19.52 -0.01 11.06
N TYR A 23 20.61 -0.78 11.07
CA TYR A 23 20.98 -1.63 9.94
C TYR A 23 19.88 -2.64 9.66
N ASP A 24 19.37 -3.33 10.67
CA ASP A 24 18.38 -4.38 10.50
C ASP A 24 17.04 -3.82 9.99
N ASN A 25 16.52 -2.76 10.63
CA ASN A 25 15.22 -2.19 10.28
C ASN A 25 15.20 -1.42 8.97
N PHE A 26 16.28 -0.71 8.60
CA PHE A 26 16.27 0.22 7.46
C PHE A 26 17.18 -0.19 6.30
N ILE A 27 18.22 -0.98 6.56
CA ILE A 27 19.18 -1.39 5.53
C ILE A 27 18.92 -2.85 5.09
N ALA A 28 18.55 -3.71 6.05
CA ALA A 28 18.42 -5.13 5.85
C ALA A 28 17.02 -5.55 5.39
N PHE A 29 15.97 -4.85 5.82
CA PHE A 29 14.60 -5.00 5.31
C PHE A 29 14.46 -4.38 3.91
N LYS A 30 14.32 -5.23 2.88
CA LYS A 30 14.22 -4.83 1.47
C LYS A 30 13.05 -5.54 0.80
N PRO A 31 11.80 -5.13 1.08
CA PRO A 31 10.65 -5.73 0.43
C PRO A 31 10.65 -5.39 -1.07
N VAL A 32 10.21 -6.34 -1.87
CA VAL A 32 9.73 -6.13 -3.23
C VAL A 32 8.23 -5.87 -3.11
N ILE A 33 7.78 -4.75 -3.67
CA ILE A 33 6.38 -4.29 -3.58
C ILE A 33 5.91 -4.03 -5.00
N ILE A 34 4.88 -4.76 -5.43
CA ILE A 34 4.32 -4.68 -6.76
C ILE A 34 2.81 -4.43 -6.61
N PHE A 35 2.32 -3.36 -7.22
CA PHE A 35 0.89 -3.17 -7.43
C PHE A 35 0.53 -3.60 -8.84
N GLN A 36 -0.44 -4.49 -8.94
CA GLN A 36 -0.96 -4.96 -10.21
C GLN A 36 -2.40 -4.52 -10.37
N ARG A 37 -2.66 -3.68 -11.38
CA ARG A 37 -4.03 -3.26 -11.71
C ARG A 37 -4.73 -4.34 -12.54
N PHE A 38 -5.99 -4.58 -12.25
CA PHE A 38 -6.88 -5.47 -13.00
C PHE A 38 -8.30 -4.91 -13.03
N ARG A 39 -9.11 -5.39 -13.98
CA ARG A 39 -10.54 -5.05 -14.06
C ARG A 39 -11.37 -6.13 -13.40
N VAL A 40 -12.39 -5.71 -12.66
CA VAL A 40 -13.46 -6.56 -12.14
C VAL A 40 -14.66 -6.39 -13.06
N ASN A 41 -14.95 -7.44 -13.82
CA ASN A 41 -16.13 -7.53 -14.69
C ASN A 41 -17.17 -8.39 -13.96
N ILE A 42 -18.21 -7.78 -13.39
CA ILE A 42 -19.27 -8.52 -12.68
C ILE A 42 -20.37 -8.92 -13.64
N GLU A 43 -20.93 -7.93 -14.33
CA GLU A 43 -22.02 -8.07 -15.28
C GLU A 43 -21.91 -6.96 -16.33
N GLU A 44 -22.78 -7.01 -17.35
CA GLU A 44 -22.82 -5.98 -18.40
C GLU A 44 -23.01 -4.60 -17.75
N ASP A 45 -22.20 -3.63 -18.19
CA ASP A 45 -22.14 -2.27 -17.65
C ASP A 45 -21.79 -2.14 -16.15
N TYR A 46 -21.27 -3.19 -15.49
CA TYR A 46 -20.74 -3.12 -14.13
C TYR A 46 -19.25 -3.43 -14.11
N ASN A 47 -18.44 -2.37 -14.19
CA ASN A 47 -17.00 -2.45 -14.27
C ASN A 47 -16.34 -1.56 -13.21
N PHE A 48 -15.38 -2.11 -12.48
CA PHE A 48 -14.44 -1.29 -11.74
C PHE A 48 -13.05 -1.91 -11.75
N GLU A 49 -12.02 -1.07 -11.66
CA GLU A 49 -10.64 -1.53 -11.59
C GLU A 49 -10.20 -1.67 -10.13
N ALA A 50 -9.30 -2.60 -9.84
CA ALA A 50 -8.72 -2.79 -8.52
C ALA A 50 -7.22 -3.02 -8.60
N ALA A 51 -6.51 -2.81 -7.48
CA ALA A 51 -5.09 -3.13 -7.36
C ALA A 51 -4.88 -4.32 -6.44
N ASN A 52 -4.15 -5.31 -6.94
CA ASN A 52 -3.59 -6.39 -6.13
C ASN A 52 -2.20 -5.98 -5.62
N LEU A 53 -1.97 -6.15 -4.33
CA LEU A 53 -0.67 -5.94 -3.70
C LEU A 53 0.07 -7.27 -3.62
N ILE A 54 1.19 -7.36 -4.34
CA ILE A 54 2.12 -8.48 -4.27
C ILE A 54 3.36 -8.01 -3.53
N MET A 55 3.68 -8.67 -2.42
CA MET A 55 4.86 -8.37 -1.62
C MET A 55 5.73 -9.60 -1.43
N ALA A 56 7.04 -9.38 -1.44
CA ALA A 56 8.02 -10.39 -1.09
C ALA A 56 9.12 -9.77 -0.22
N TYR A 57 9.37 -10.38 0.93
CA TYR A 57 10.45 -9.99 1.85
C TYR A 57 11.01 -11.25 2.53
N ASP A 58 12.18 -11.11 3.15
CA ASP A 58 12.79 -12.19 3.94
C ASP A 58 12.00 -12.38 5.25
N GLU A 59 11.16 -13.41 5.31
CA GLU A 59 10.30 -13.73 6.46
C GLU A 59 11.08 -14.07 7.75
N GLN A 60 12.38 -14.37 7.65
CA GLN A 60 13.22 -14.61 8.82
C GLN A 60 13.59 -13.32 9.54
N ARG A 61 13.27 -12.15 8.96
CA ARG A 61 13.59 -10.84 9.51
C ARG A 61 12.35 -10.15 10.07
N PRO A 62 12.51 -9.39 11.16
CA PRO A 62 11.42 -8.59 11.69
C PRO A 62 10.99 -7.53 10.66
N VAL A 63 9.69 -7.44 10.42
CA VAL A 63 9.09 -6.37 9.61
C VAL A 63 9.05 -5.09 10.46
N PRO A 64 9.55 -3.94 9.96
CA PRO A 64 9.45 -2.67 10.66
C PRO A 64 7.99 -2.31 10.95
N ALA A 65 7.69 -1.89 12.19
CA ALA A 65 6.31 -1.59 12.61
C ALA A 65 5.62 -0.53 11.72
N ALA A 66 6.35 0.51 11.30
CA ALA A 66 5.83 1.53 10.41
C ALA A 66 5.47 1.00 9.02
N PHE A 67 6.20 -0.02 8.53
CA PHE A 67 5.87 -0.68 7.27
C PHE A 67 4.58 -1.51 7.43
N ALA A 68 4.50 -2.32 8.48
CA ALA A 68 3.32 -3.15 8.77
C ALA A 68 2.06 -2.31 8.97
N GLU A 69 2.14 -1.19 9.69
CA GLU A 69 1.02 -0.27 9.88
C GLU A 69 0.57 0.34 8.55
N ASN A 70 1.50 0.79 7.70
CA ASN A 70 1.16 1.33 6.38
C ASN A 70 0.56 0.27 5.44
N GLU A 71 1.04 -0.98 5.51
CA GLU A 71 0.46 -2.11 4.78
C GLU A 71 -0.99 -2.38 5.22
N ILE A 72 -1.25 -2.44 6.52
CA ILE A 72 -2.61 -2.63 7.07
C ILE A 72 -3.53 -1.50 6.61
N ASN A 73 -3.09 -0.24 6.74
CA ASN A 73 -3.87 0.92 6.31
C ASN A 73 -4.21 0.87 4.81
N TYR A 74 -3.28 0.41 3.97
CA TYR A 74 -3.54 0.21 2.54
C TYR A 74 -4.58 -0.90 2.31
N LEU A 75 -4.43 -2.05 2.97
CA LEU A 75 -5.32 -3.19 2.80
C LEU A 75 -6.75 -2.85 3.26
N GLU A 76 -6.90 -2.21 4.41
CA GLU A 76 -8.19 -1.74 4.92
C GLU A 76 -8.84 -0.77 3.94
N TRP A 77 -8.12 0.27 3.50
CA TRP A 77 -8.64 1.23 2.53
C TRP A 77 -9.02 0.60 1.19
N SER A 78 -8.19 -0.32 0.68
CA SER A 78 -8.46 -1.02 -0.58
C SER A 78 -9.66 -1.95 -0.47
N ASN A 79 -9.83 -2.63 0.66
CA ASN A 79 -10.97 -3.50 0.92
C ASN A 79 -12.25 -2.69 1.06
N ASP A 80 -12.21 -1.56 1.78
CA ASP A 80 -13.37 -0.67 1.92
C ASP A 80 -13.87 -0.17 0.56
N ILE A 81 -12.97 0.17 -0.36
CA ILE A 81 -13.33 0.55 -1.73
C ILE A 81 -13.92 -0.63 -2.50
N PHE A 82 -13.29 -1.80 -2.42
CA PHE A 82 -13.80 -2.99 -3.11
C PHE A 82 -15.20 -3.35 -2.61
N ASP A 83 -15.40 -3.41 -1.30
CA ASP A 83 -16.69 -3.75 -0.69
C ASP A 83 -17.76 -2.71 -1.01
N ASP A 84 -17.41 -1.42 -0.98
CA ASP A 84 -18.32 -0.35 -1.40
C ASP A 84 -18.73 -0.52 -2.87
N LEU A 85 -17.75 -0.66 -3.76
CA LEU A 85 -17.98 -0.83 -5.20
C LEU A 85 -18.64 -2.15 -5.56
N TYR A 86 -18.53 -3.20 -4.75
CA TYR A 86 -19.10 -4.51 -5.04
C TYR A 86 -20.51 -4.70 -4.44
N TYR A 87 -20.76 -4.19 -3.23
CA TYR A 87 -22.01 -4.47 -2.51
C TYR A 87 -23.02 -3.33 -2.53
N ASN A 88 -22.61 -2.07 -2.73
CA ASN A 88 -23.48 -0.91 -2.52
C ASN A 88 -24.10 -0.34 -3.80
N TYR A 89 -23.56 -0.65 -4.97
CA TYR A 89 -24.01 -0.09 -6.25
C TYR A 89 -24.60 -1.15 -7.19
N MET A 90 -25.18 -0.68 -8.29
CA MET A 90 -25.73 -1.51 -9.37
C MET A 90 -25.20 -1.03 -10.72
N ALA A 91 -25.41 -1.83 -11.77
CA ALA A 91 -25.18 -1.38 -13.13
C ALA A 91 -26.11 -0.19 -13.48
N PRO A 92 -25.64 0.81 -14.25
CA PRO A 92 -24.29 0.93 -14.79
C PRO A 92 -23.29 1.53 -13.78
N THR A 93 -22.08 0.97 -13.70
CA THR A 93 -20.95 1.47 -12.90
C THR A 93 -19.66 1.36 -13.72
N ASP A 94 -18.86 2.43 -13.76
CA ASP A 94 -17.53 2.44 -14.38
C ASP A 94 -16.59 3.28 -13.51
N VAL A 95 -15.69 2.61 -12.78
CA VAL A 95 -14.71 3.26 -11.90
C VAL A 95 -13.30 2.78 -12.23
N LYS A 96 -12.43 3.74 -12.54
CA LYS A 96 -11.04 3.46 -12.98
C LYS A 96 -10.05 3.75 -11.88
N LEU A 97 -8.99 2.96 -11.85
CA LEU A 97 -7.90 3.09 -10.91
C LEU A 97 -6.68 3.69 -11.61
N SER A 98 -6.14 4.74 -11.02
CA SER A 98 -4.85 5.32 -11.38
C SER A 98 -3.94 5.38 -10.15
N ALA A 99 -2.63 5.43 -10.38
CA ALA A 99 -1.66 5.63 -9.32
C ALA A 99 -0.52 6.52 -9.77
N ALA A 100 -0.01 7.34 -8.85
CA ALA A 100 1.14 8.22 -9.06
C ALA A 100 2.17 8.03 -7.95
N ILE A 101 3.45 8.00 -8.32
CA ILE A 101 4.56 7.89 -7.37
C ILE A 101 5.21 9.27 -7.23
N ASN A 102 5.31 9.76 -5.98
CA ASN A 102 6.03 10.98 -5.66
C ASN A 102 6.84 10.81 -4.39
N GLN A 103 8.16 11.01 -4.47
CA GLN A 103 9.09 10.95 -3.34
C GLN A 103 8.97 9.66 -2.48
N GLY A 104 8.76 8.50 -3.12
CA GLY A 104 8.63 7.22 -2.43
C GLY A 104 7.23 6.91 -1.90
N LYS A 105 6.30 7.86 -2.00
CA LYS A 105 4.88 7.66 -1.68
C LYS A 105 4.09 7.32 -2.94
N VAL A 106 3.10 6.48 -2.78
CA VAL A 106 2.15 6.13 -3.85
C VAL A 106 0.80 6.75 -3.52
N THR A 107 0.25 7.50 -4.44
CA THR A 107 -1.13 7.99 -4.38
C THR A 107 -1.98 7.17 -5.33
N PHE A 108 -3.03 6.55 -4.83
CA PHE A 108 -4.03 5.84 -5.62
C PHE A 108 -5.28 6.71 -5.73
N THR A 109 -5.85 6.76 -6.93
CA THR A 109 -7.06 7.53 -7.20
C THR A 109 -8.04 6.64 -7.96
N TYR A 110 -9.21 6.43 -7.35
CA TYR A 110 -10.38 5.84 -7.98
C TYR A 110 -11.29 6.95 -8.46
N GLN A 111 -11.62 6.95 -9.75
CA GLN A 111 -12.49 7.96 -10.34
C GLN A 111 -13.40 7.37 -11.42
N GLY A 112 -14.65 7.83 -11.45
CA GLY A 112 -15.62 7.44 -12.47
C GLY A 112 -17.04 7.75 -12.02
N TYR A 113 -17.96 6.82 -12.26
CA TYR A 113 -19.33 6.93 -11.79
C TYR A 113 -19.85 5.61 -11.24
N VAL A 114 -20.83 5.72 -10.35
CA VAL A 114 -21.58 4.61 -9.78
C VAL A 114 -23.08 4.87 -9.94
N THR A 115 -23.89 3.81 -9.96
CA THR A 115 -25.35 3.93 -9.89
C THR A 115 -25.84 3.33 -8.58
N THR A 116 -26.55 4.12 -7.77
CA THR A 116 -27.13 3.66 -6.51
C THR A 116 -28.23 2.63 -6.77
N LYS A 117 -28.58 1.84 -5.74
CA LYS A 117 -29.70 0.87 -5.82
C LYS A 117 -31.07 1.52 -6.09
N GLN A 118 -31.17 2.83 -5.95
CA GLN A 118 -32.35 3.63 -6.28
C GLN A 118 -32.33 4.14 -7.74
N GLY A 119 -31.28 3.86 -8.50
CA GLY A 119 -31.12 4.27 -9.89
C GLY A 119 -30.52 5.66 -10.09
N GLU A 120 -29.96 6.27 -9.04
CA GLU A 120 -29.29 7.58 -9.15
C GLU A 120 -27.83 7.39 -9.57
N LYS A 121 -27.41 8.13 -10.59
CA LYS A 121 -26.02 8.15 -11.06
C LYS A 121 -25.23 9.22 -10.31
N LEU A 122 -24.11 8.82 -9.71
CA LEU A 122 -23.24 9.69 -8.91
C LEU A 122 -21.80 9.63 -9.42
N ASP A 123 -21.09 10.75 -9.32
CA ASP A 123 -19.65 10.78 -9.53
C ASP A 123 -18.96 10.06 -8.36
N TYR A 124 -18.03 9.16 -8.68
CA TYR A 124 -17.23 8.44 -7.69
C TYR A 124 -15.82 9.00 -7.65
N PHE A 125 -15.34 9.34 -6.45
CA PHE A 125 -13.97 9.77 -6.22
C PHE A 125 -13.47 9.29 -4.86
N LYS A 126 -12.34 8.56 -4.86
CA LYS A 126 -11.58 8.21 -3.67
C LYS A 126 -10.10 8.35 -3.95
N GLU A 127 -9.37 8.93 -3.02
CA GLU A 127 -7.93 9.12 -3.13
C GLU A 127 -7.27 8.84 -1.78
N ALA A 128 -6.13 8.15 -1.80
CA ALA A 128 -5.29 7.98 -0.64
C ALA A 128 -3.82 7.85 -1.03
N THR A 129 -2.94 8.30 -0.12
CA THR A 129 -1.49 8.23 -0.28
C THR A 129 -0.87 7.35 0.79
N PHE A 130 0.01 6.44 0.39
CA PHE A 130 0.68 5.47 1.26
C PHE A 130 2.20 5.58 1.11
N ASP A 131 2.92 5.39 2.21
CA ASP A 131 4.39 5.48 2.26
C ASP A 131 5.01 4.09 2.40
N PHE A 132 5.42 3.51 1.28
CA PHE A 132 5.91 2.14 1.25
C PHE A 132 7.40 2.00 1.56
N ILE A 133 8.11 3.06 1.99
CA ILE A 133 9.56 3.13 2.33
C ILE A 133 10.50 2.83 1.15
N LYS A 134 10.08 1.95 0.22
CA LYS A 134 10.67 1.64 -1.07
C LYS A 134 9.68 2.00 -2.16
N VAL A 135 10.22 2.50 -3.27
CA VAL A 135 9.44 2.81 -4.47
C VAL A 135 8.81 1.51 -5.00
N PRO A 136 7.48 1.39 -5.02
CA PRO A 136 6.81 0.20 -5.54
C PRO A 136 6.89 0.14 -7.06
N GLU A 137 6.82 -1.07 -7.61
CA GLU A 137 6.65 -1.28 -9.04
C GLU A 137 5.15 -1.26 -9.40
N MET A 138 4.79 -0.52 -10.45
CA MET A 138 3.42 -0.45 -10.97
C MET A 138 3.31 -1.32 -12.22
N LYS A 139 2.59 -2.44 -12.13
CA LYS A 139 2.31 -3.32 -13.27
C LYS A 139 0.90 -3.08 -13.79
N ASN A 140 0.79 -2.97 -15.11
CA ASN A 140 -0.48 -2.84 -15.83
C ASN A 140 -1.27 -1.54 -15.53
N PHE A 141 -0.61 -0.54 -14.94
CA PHE A 141 -1.18 0.79 -14.71
C PHE A 141 -1.28 1.66 -15.97
N ASP A 142 -0.54 1.31 -17.04
CA ASP A 142 -0.67 1.95 -18.35
C ASP A 142 -1.58 1.17 -19.32
N LYS A 143 -1.78 -0.13 -19.07
CA LYS A 143 -2.62 -1.04 -19.87
C LYS A 143 -3.32 -2.04 -18.95
N VAL A 144 -4.64 -1.90 -18.78
CA VAL A 144 -5.46 -2.85 -18.02
C VAL A 144 -5.60 -4.12 -18.84
N TYR A 145 -5.36 -5.27 -18.23
CA TYR A 145 -5.72 -6.57 -18.81
C TYR A 145 -7.02 -7.01 -18.16
N ASP A 146 -7.96 -7.47 -18.97
CA ASP A 146 -9.21 -8.09 -18.52
C ASP A 146 -8.94 -9.48 -17.89
#